data_AF-A0A1I5R0T3-F1
#
_entry.id   AF-A0A1I5R0T3-F1
#
_cell.length_a   1.000
_cell.length_b   1.000
_cell.length_c   1.000
_cell.angle_alpha   90.00
_cell.angle_beta   90.00
_cell.angle_gamma   90.00
#
_symmetry.space_group_name_H-M   'P 1'
#
loop_
_entity.id
_entity.type
_entity.pdbx_description
1 polymer ?
#
loop_
_entity_poly.entity_id
_entity_poly.type
_entity_poly.pdbx_seq_one_letter_code
_entity_poly.pdbx_strand_id
1 'polypeptide(L)'
;MNTRYTALSLAFVLLLAAVAPAAAATAPVGSDAVGDLTVTTAPATTSASAAAEAGSQSDPTNSIVAASDVVVLRLNASGVPAEADDDGTLLGDELEVSLQQTESSVGTDESAKTLDAAADTEGVAVDATENAVYVAVDLDETTFQQGNGTAAAEVGDSFTASATLTDAVTDGENYTRTATFGVVEPKVNFLDGVSEAPAGQVVNYQVATTLAPGTSLTFSLVSGTGDDTGAETTTQVTVNRNGRATGQFSFFTFEANEEYTISITSEEAGLNETWTGTAQATGTQTPTDTSTETTTSAPGFGVVAALIALIGVGFVARRE
;
A
#
# COMPACT_ATOMS: atom_id res chain seq x y z
N MET A 1 -104.48 -1.66 -2.26
CA MET A 1 -103.62 -2.09 -1.14
C MET A 1 -102.21 -2.25 -1.68
N ASN A 2 -101.29 -1.34 -1.32
CA ASN A 2 -100.10 -1.60 -0.49
C ASN A 2 -99.21 -2.73 -1.07
N THR A 3 -97.90 -2.62 -1.31
CA THR A 3 -96.86 -1.71 -0.83
C THR A 3 -95.57 -1.98 -1.63
N ARG A 4 -94.65 -1.02 -1.62
CA ARG A 4 -93.26 -1.05 -2.12
C ARG A 4 -92.47 -2.27 -1.61
N TYR A 5 -91.42 -2.70 -2.31
CA TYR A 5 -90.04 -2.74 -1.79
C TYR A 5 -89.00 -2.87 -2.91
N THR A 6 -88.02 -1.99 -2.78
CA THR A 6 -86.80 -1.77 -3.54
C THR A 6 -85.79 -2.89 -3.30
N ALA A 7 -85.06 -3.33 -4.34
CA ALA A 7 -83.71 -3.90 -4.17
C ALA A 7 -82.91 -3.74 -5.48
N LEU A 8 -82.06 -2.71 -5.44
CA LEU A 8 -80.99 -2.40 -6.36
C LEU A 8 -79.91 -3.48 -6.21
N SER A 9 -79.53 -4.21 -7.26
CA SER A 9 -78.35 -5.08 -7.23
C SER A 9 -77.32 -4.59 -8.24
N LEU A 10 -76.28 -4.00 -7.66
CA LEU A 10 -75.14 -3.33 -8.25
C LEU A 10 -74.32 -4.31 -9.10
N ALA A 11 -74.03 -3.92 -10.35
CA ALA A 11 -73.04 -4.58 -11.18
C ALA A 11 -71.64 -4.27 -10.63
N PHE A 12 -70.93 -5.29 -10.18
CA PHE A 12 -69.52 -5.21 -9.79
C PHE A 12 -68.67 -5.22 -11.08
N VAL A 13 -68.20 -4.05 -11.51
CA VAL A 13 -67.11 -3.95 -12.49
C VAL A 13 -65.81 -4.02 -11.71
N LEU A 14 -65.09 -5.13 -11.84
CA LEU A 14 -63.74 -5.29 -11.32
C LEU A 14 -62.80 -4.38 -12.14
N LEU A 15 -62.46 -3.22 -11.59
CA LEU A 15 -61.37 -2.39 -12.10
C LEU A 15 -60.06 -2.97 -11.54
N LEU A 16 -59.34 -3.77 -12.34
CA LEU A 16 -57.94 -4.09 -12.05
C LEU A 16 -57.14 -2.79 -12.17
N ALA A 17 -56.89 -2.13 -11.06
CA ALA A 17 -55.83 -1.13 -10.97
C ALA A 17 -54.51 -1.89 -11.02
N ALA A 18 -53.82 -1.83 -12.15
CA ALA A 18 -52.40 -2.16 -12.23
C ALA A 18 -51.67 -1.16 -11.32
N VAL A 19 -51.34 -1.58 -10.10
CA VAL A 19 -50.43 -0.86 -9.23
C VAL A 19 -49.04 -1.07 -9.84
N ALA A 20 -48.62 -0.16 -10.72
CA ALA A 20 -47.21 -0.01 -11.00
C ALA A 20 -46.51 0.24 -9.65
N PRO A 21 -45.39 -0.44 -9.33
CA PRO A 21 -44.64 -0.11 -8.14
C PRO A 21 -44.29 1.37 -8.23
N ALA A 22 -44.67 2.15 -7.21
CA ALA A 22 -44.22 3.51 -7.09
C ALA A 22 -42.69 3.44 -7.00
N ALA A 23 -42.01 3.83 -8.08
CA ALA A 23 -40.59 4.13 -8.02
C ALA A 23 -40.44 5.15 -6.88
N ALA A 24 -39.86 4.70 -5.77
CA ALA A 24 -39.54 5.61 -4.68
C ALA A 24 -38.57 6.62 -5.27
N ALA A 25 -39.00 7.87 -5.41
CA ALA A 25 -38.10 8.95 -5.79
C ALA A 25 -37.06 9.06 -4.68
N THR A 26 -35.88 8.51 -4.91
CA THR A 26 -34.72 8.70 -4.05
C THR A 26 -34.46 10.20 -3.97
N ALA A 27 -34.26 10.70 -2.74
CA ALA A 27 -33.91 12.10 -2.57
C ALA A 27 -32.56 12.37 -3.27
N PRO A 28 -32.38 13.53 -3.91
CA PRO A 28 -31.12 13.87 -4.57
C PRO A 28 -29.96 13.83 -3.57
N VAL A 29 -28.78 13.40 -4.05
CA VAL A 29 -27.56 13.32 -3.25
C VAL A 29 -27.04 14.74 -2.98
N GLY A 30 -26.91 15.11 -1.71
CA GLY A 30 -26.34 16.40 -1.31
C GLY A 30 -24.81 16.37 -1.25
N SER A 31 -24.16 17.54 -1.33
CA SER A 31 -22.69 17.66 -1.35
C SER A 31 -21.97 16.99 -0.17
N ASP A 32 -22.59 16.99 1.02
CA ASP A 32 -22.05 16.35 2.23
C ASP A 32 -22.10 14.81 2.19
N ALA A 33 -22.86 14.22 1.25
CA ALA A 33 -22.91 12.78 1.03
C ALA A 33 -21.77 12.28 0.11
N VAL A 34 -21.07 13.20 -0.56
CA VAL A 34 -19.89 12.91 -1.39
C VAL A 34 -18.64 13.24 -0.60
N GLY A 35 -18.01 12.20 -0.03
CA GLY A 35 -16.79 12.34 0.75
C GLY A 35 -15.55 12.57 -0.12
N ASP A 36 -14.37 12.41 0.48
CA ASP A 36 -13.11 12.65 -0.23
C ASP A 36 -12.81 11.56 -1.26
N LEU A 37 -12.10 11.96 -2.33
CA LEU A 37 -11.42 11.04 -3.25
C LEU A 37 -10.06 10.69 -2.66
N THR A 38 -9.79 9.39 -2.53
CA THR A 38 -8.54 8.88 -1.95
C THR A 38 -7.81 7.99 -2.96
N VAL A 39 -6.49 7.95 -2.86
CA VAL A 39 -5.60 7.15 -3.71
C VAL A 39 -4.88 6.15 -2.83
N THR A 40 -4.96 4.87 -3.18
CA THR A 40 -4.20 3.78 -2.56
C THR A 40 -3.52 2.96 -3.64
N THR A 41 -2.74 1.95 -3.26
CA THR A 41 -2.04 1.08 -4.21
C THR A 41 -2.23 -0.39 -3.88
N ALA A 42 -2.19 -1.23 -4.91
CA ALA A 42 -2.12 -2.68 -4.80
C ALA A 42 -0.88 -3.21 -5.52
N PRO A 43 -0.33 -4.37 -5.11
CA PRO A 43 0.85 -4.95 -5.74
C PRO A 43 0.63 -5.22 -7.23
N ALA A 44 1.70 -5.09 -8.03
CA ALA A 44 1.75 -5.43 -9.46
C ALA A 44 1.13 -6.80 -9.83
N THR A 45 1.20 -7.78 -8.93
CA THR A 45 0.61 -9.12 -9.13
C THR A 45 -0.93 -9.15 -9.02
N THR A 46 -1.54 -8.03 -8.63
CA THR A 46 -2.98 -7.91 -8.42
C THR A 46 -3.57 -7.27 -9.65
N SER A 47 -4.44 -7.97 -10.39
CA SER A 47 -5.13 -7.35 -11.51
C SER A 47 -6.00 -6.17 -11.04
N ALA A 48 -6.29 -5.23 -11.95
CA ALA A 48 -7.18 -4.11 -11.65
C ALA A 48 -8.52 -4.58 -11.06
N SER A 49 -9.16 -5.62 -11.62
CA SER A 49 -10.42 -6.15 -11.08
C SER A 49 -10.30 -6.65 -9.64
N ALA A 50 -9.26 -7.43 -9.34
CA ALA A 50 -9.04 -7.92 -7.98
C ALA A 50 -8.72 -6.79 -7.00
N ALA A 51 -8.03 -5.74 -7.47
CA ALA A 51 -7.71 -4.57 -6.66
C ALA A 51 -8.96 -3.71 -6.36
N ALA A 52 -9.87 -3.55 -7.34
CA ALA A 52 -11.14 -2.88 -7.15
C ALA A 52 -12.03 -3.64 -6.15
N GLU A 53 -12.22 -4.95 -6.35
CA GLU A 53 -13.04 -5.82 -5.48
C GLU A 53 -12.50 -5.94 -4.05
N ALA A 54 -11.17 -5.88 -3.86
CA ALA A 54 -10.57 -5.98 -2.53
C ALA A 54 -10.99 -4.83 -1.60
N GLY A 55 -11.47 -3.71 -2.17
CA GLY A 55 -12.05 -2.60 -1.42
C GLY A 55 -11.08 -2.07 -0.37
N SER A 56 -9.94 -1.52 -0.80
CA SER A 56 -8.89 -1.02 0.10
C SER A 56 -9.48 -0.12 1.20
N GLN A 57 -9.13 -0.42 2.46
CA GLN A 57 -9.48 0.42 3.60
C GLN A 57 -8.85 1.81 3.41
N SER A 58 -9.53 2.85 3.90
CA SER A 58 -9.07 4.24 3.85
C SER A 58 -7.79 4.42 4.69
N ASP A 59 -6.65 4.00 4.15
CA ASP A 59 -5.35 4.49 4.56
C ASP A 59 -5.14 5.90 3.97
N PRO A 60 -4.20 6.71 4.49
CA PRO A 60 -3.97 8.05 3.97
C PRO A 60 -3.69 8.01 2.46
N THR A 61 -4.22 9.00 1.72
CA THR A 61 -3.98 9.16 0.28
C THR A 61 -2.49 9.05 -0.03
N ASN A 62 -2.12 8.04 -0.81
CA ASN A 62 -0.77 7.86 -1.31
C ASN A 62 -0.46 8.99 -2.31
N SER A 63 0.53 9.81 -1.96
CA SER A 63 1.04 10.85 -2.86
C SER A 63 2.03 10.32 -3.89
N ILE A 64 2.48 9.06 -3.74
CA ILE A 64 3.44 8.40 -4.63
C ILE A 64 3.01 6.95 -4.87
N VAL A 65 3.22 6.47 -6.10
CA VAL A 65 2.88 5.12 -6.56
C VAL A 65 4.05 4.60 -7.40
N ALA A 66 4.50 3.37 -7.17
CA ALA A 66 5.52 2.78 -8.02
C ALA A 66 4.95 2.51 -9.42
N ALA A 67 5.76 2.69 -10.47
CA ALA A 67 5.30 2.56 -11.85
C ALA A 67 4.68 1.20 -12.20
N SER A 68 5.02 0.14 -11.45
CA SER A 68 4.48 -1.21 -11.62
C SER A 68 3.27 -1.53 -10.75
N ASP A 69 2.90 -0.66 -9.80
CA ASP A 69 1.77 -0.91 -8.90
C ASP A 69 0.43 -0.49 -9.54
N VAL A 70 -0.65 -1.14 -9.09
CA VAL A 70 -2.02 -0.75 -9.45
C VAL A 70 -2.47 0.39 -8.55
N VAL A 71 -2.97 1.47 -9.15
CA VAL A 71 -3.59 2.60 -8.44
C VAL A 71 -5.03 2.23 -8.12
N VAL A 72 -5.47 2.45 -6.87
CA VAL A 72 -6.88 2.26 -6.47
C VAL A 72 -7.42 3.58 -5.96
N LEU A 73 -8.30 4.18 -6.75
CA LEU A 73 -9.08 5.37 -6.42
C LEU A 73 -10.33 4.95 -5.66
N ARG A 74 -10.63 5.63 -4.56
CA ARG A 74 -11.85 5.40 -3.78
C ARG A 74 -12.60 6.70 -3.59
N LEU A 75 -13.83 6.76 -4.09
CA LEU A 75 -14.79 7.82 -3.82
C LEU A 75 -15.80 7.33 -2.77
N ASN A 76 -15.92 8.06 -1.67
CA ASN A 76 -17.01 7.82 -0.72
C ASN A 76 -18.30 8.40 -1.31
N ALA A 77 -19.19 7.55 -1.79
CA ALA A 77 -20.37 7.93 -2.55
C ALA A 77 -21.60 7.15 -2.06
N SER A 78 -21.91 7.25 -0.77
CA SER A 78 -23.07 6.56 -0.20
C SER A 78 -24.37 7.06 -0.84
N GLY A 79 -25.16 6.15 -1.41
CA GLY A 79 -26.44 6.47 -2.05
C GLY A 79 -26.34 6.95 -3.50
N VAL A 80 -25.14 6.93 -4.10
CA VAL A 80 -24.96 7.09 -5.55
C VAL A 80 -25.19 5.74 -6.22
N PRO A 81 -26.11 5.62 -7.19
CA PRO A 81 -26.15 4.44 -8.04
C PRO A 81 -24.86 4.44 -8.87
N ALA A 82 -24.06 3.40 -8.70
CA ALA A 82 -22.94 3.10 -9.58
C ALA A 82 -23.24 1.70 -10.14
N GLU A 83 -24.22 1.66 -11.03
CA GLU A 83 -24.52 0.47 -11.82
C GLU A 83 -23.81 0.66 -13.15
N ALA A 84 -23.13 -0.37 -13.64
CA ALA A 84 -22.58 -0.33 -15.00
C ALA A 84 -23.76 -0.26 -15.99
N ASP A 85 -23.67 0.63 -16.98
CA ASP A 85 -24.71 0.80 -17.98
C ASP A 85 -24.47 -0.10 -19.20
N ASP A 86 -25.55 -0.41 -19.91
CA ASP A 86 -25.52 -1.22 -21.14
C ASP A 86 -24.76 -0.54 -22.30
N ASP A 87 -24.31 0.71 -22.12
CA ASP A 87 -23.61 1.52 -23.12
C ASP A 87 -22.08 1.33 -23.11
N GLY A 88 -21.54 0.55 -22.16
CA GLY A 88 -20.12 0.26 -22.04
C GLY A 88 -19.36 1.19 -21.10
N THR A 89 -20.06 2.07 -20.36
CA THR A 89 -19.47 2.81 -19.24
C THR A 89 -19.52 1.97 -17.97
N LEU A 90 -18.40 1.94 -17.23
CA LEU A 90 -18.25 1.18 -15.99
C LEU A 90 -19.01 1.82 -14.81
N LEU A 91 -19.42 3.08 -14.95
CA LEU A 91 -19.98 3.92 -13.88
C LEU A 91 -21.31 4.60 -14.24
N GLY A 92 -21.85 4.31 -15.42
CA GLY A 92 -23.02 4.99 -15.96
C GLY A 92 -22.78 6.47 -16.28
N ASP A 93 -23.86 7.20 -16.52
CA ASP A 93 -23.86 8.65 -16.79
C ASP A 93 -23.75 9.49 -15.50
N GLU A 94 -23.89 8.86 -14.34
CA GLU A 94 -23.97 9.51 -13.03
C GLU A 94 -22.61 9.89 -12.43
N LEU A 95 -21.55 9.14 -12.76
CA LEU A 95 -20.23 9.32 -12.18
C LEU A 95 -19.12 9.25 -13.23
N GLU A 96 -18.46 10.38 -13.45
CA GLU A 96 -17.28 10.47 -14.29
C GLU A 96 -16.01 10.34 -13.44
N VAL A 97 -15.06 9.51 -13.86
CA VAL A 97 -13.72 9.44 -13.23
C VAL A 97 -12.66 9.59 -14.32
N SER A 98 -11.78 10.56 -14.13
CA SER A 98 -10.68 10.85 -15.07
C SER A 98 -9.35 11.03 -14.37
N LEU A 99 -8.26 10.71 -15.06
CA LEU A 99 -6.90 11.07 -14.67
C LEU A 99 -6.33 12.03 -15.70
N GLN A 100 -5.68 13.09 -15.24
CA GLN A 100 -4.96 14.02 -16.10
C GLN A 100 -3.57 14.27 -15.54
N GLN A 101 -2.55 14.13 -16.39
CA GLN A 101 -1.17 14.45 -16.05
C GLN A 101 -1.07 15.95 -15.70
N THR A 102 -0.42 16.24 -14.58
CA THR A 102 -0.21 17.59 -14.07
C THR A 102 0.75 18.33 -14.98
N GLU A 103 0.45 19.61 -15.26
CA GLU A 103 1.29 20.46 -16.12
C GLU A 103 2.76 20.50 -15.68
N SER A 104 3.03 20.40 -14.37
CA SER A 104 4.39 20.36 -13.82
C SER A 104 5.20 19.12 -14.22
N SER A 105 4.54 18.06 -14.65
CA SER A 105 5.15 16.80 -15.10
C SER A 105 5.07 16.58 -16.62
N VAL A 106 4.45 17.49 -17.37
CA VAL A 106 4.40 17.39 -18.84
C VAL A 106 5.72 17.87 -19.44
N GLY A 107 6.27 17.10 -20.38
CA GLY A 107 7.46 17.51 -21.14
C GLY A 107 7.24 18.79 -21.94
N THR A 108 8.32 19.58 -22.16
CA THR A 108 8.28 20.92 -22.78
C THR A 108 7.55 20.98 -24.13
N ASP A 109 7.51 19.89 -24.90
CA ASP A 109 6.87 19.80 -26.22
C ASP A 109 5.85 18.66 -26.31
N GLU A 110 5.32 18.23 -25.16
CA GLU A 110 4.38 17.12 -25.06
C GLU A 110 2.98 17.59 -24.67
N SER A 111 1.98 16.79 -25.04
CA SER A 111 0.62 16.95 -24.50
C SER A 111 0.50 16.17 -23.19
N ALA A 112 -0.33 16.67 -22.27
CA ALA A 112 -0.64 15.95 -21.05
C ALA A 112 -1.29 14.59 -21.37
N LYS A 113 -0.87 13.54 -20.65
CA LYS A 113 -1.54 12.24 -20.67
C LYS A 113 -2.90 12.34 -19.98
N THR A 114 -3.93 11.73 -20.53
CA THR A 114 -5.29 11.70 -19.97
C THR A 114 -5.89 10.31 -20.05
N LEU A 115 -6.69 9.94 -19.05
CA LEU A 115 -7.47 8.71 -19.03
C LEU A 115 -8.90 9.04 -18.60
N ASP A 116 -9.88 8.52 -19.33
CA ASP A 116 -11.26 8.39 -18.87
C ASP A 116 -11.39 6.99 -18.27
N ALA A 117 -11.41 6.91 -16.94
CA ALA A 117 -11.43 5.66 -16.21
C ALA A 117 -12.86 5.11 -16.02
N ALA A 118 -13.88 5.83 -16.49
CA ALA A 118 -15.24 5.31 -16.60
C ALA A 118 -15.42 4.48 -17.89
N ALA A 119 -14.52 4.59 -18.87
CA ALA A 119 -14.57 3.81 -20.09
C ALA A 119 -14.01 2.38 -19.88
N ASP A 120 -14.67 1.38 -20.45
CA ASP A 120 -14.15 0.01 -20.51
C ASP A 120 -12.84 -0.02 -21.32
N THR A 121 -11.73 -0.11 -20.59
CA THR A 121 -10.37 -0.03 -21.10
C THR A 121 -9.51 -1.08 -20.40
N GLU A 122 -8.55 -1.65 -21.14
CA GLU A 122 -7.60 -2.61 -20.58
C GLU A 122 -6.79 -1.96 -19.45
N GLY A 123 -6.60 -2.68 -18.35
CA GLY A 123 -5.95 -2.18 -17.14
C GLY A 123 -6.86 -1.36 -16.21
N VAL A 124 -8.12 -1.09 -16.56
CA VAL A 124 -9.07 -0.37 -15.70
C VAL A 124 -10.19 -1.29 -15.23
N ALA A 125 -10.52 -1.21 -13.95
CA ALA A 125 -11.66 -1.93 -13.39
C ALA A 125 -12.38 -1.10 -12.33
N VAL A 126 -13.66 -1.38 -12.16
CA VAL A 126 -14.52 -0.68 -11.21
C VAL A 126 -15.23 -1.69 -10.33
N ASP A 127 -15.31 -1.38 -9.04
CA ASP A 127 -16.19 -2.05 -8.09
C ASP A 127 -17.02 -1.02 -7.33
N ALA A 128 -18.33 -1.16 -7.40
CA ALA A 128 -19.28 -0.27 -6.75
C ALA A 128 -19.95 -1.00 -5.58
N THR A 129 -19.88 -0.37 -4.41
CA THR A 129 -20.53 -0.84 -3.19
C THR A 129 -21.59 0.16 -2.75
N GLU A 130 -22.45 -0.22 -1.80
CA GLU A 130 -23.46 0.68 -1.21
C GLU A 130 -22.87 2.01 -0.68
N ASN A 131 -21.59 2.02 -0.29
CA ASN A 131 -20.98 3.14 0.42
C ASN A 131 -19.84 3.84 -0.36
N ALA A 132 -19.29 3.20 -1.39
CA ALA A 132 -18.12 3.68 -2.08
C ALA A 132 -18.00 3.06 -3.47
N VAL A 133 -17.34 3.83 -4.35
CA VAL A 133 -16.92 3.39 -5.68
C VAL A 133 -15.41 3.28 -5.67
N TYR A 134 -14.91 2.14 -6.14
CA TYR A 134 -13.50 1.83 -6.30
C TYR A 134 -13.18 1.77 -7.79
N VAL A 135 -12.18 2.53 -8.22
CA VAL A 135 -11.64 2.48 -9.59
C VAL A 135 -10.18 2.10 -9.49
N ALA A 136 -9.85 0.92 -10.01
CA ALA A 136 -8.48 0.42 -10.08
C ALA A 136 -7.91 0.68 -11.48
N VAL A 137 -6.68 1.16 -11.54
CA VAL A 137 -5.94 1.46 -12.78
C VAL A 137 -4.56 0.81 -12.67
N ASP A 138 -4.33 -0.23 -13.46
CA ASP A 138 -3.02 -0.84 -13.64
C ASP A 138 -2.18 0.05 -14.56
N LEU A 139 -1.15 0.70 -13.99
CA LEU A 139 -0.37 1.69 -14.71
C LEU A 139 0.50 1.09 -15.84
N ASP A 140 0.83 -0.21 -15.76
CA ASP A 140 1.66 -0.88 -16.76
C ASP A 140 0.81 -1.38 -17.94
N GLU A 141 -0.44 -1.80 -17.67
CA GLU A 141 -1.37 -2.26 -18.71
C GLU A 141 -2.18 -1.11 -19.35
N THR A 142 -2.46 -0.04 -18.61
CA THR A 142 -3.36 1.04 -19.08
C THR A 142 -2.69 1.95 -20.11
N THR A 143 -3.37 2.16 -21.24
CA THR A 143 -2.98 3.16 -22.24
C THR A 143 -3.68 4.49 -22.02
N PHE A 144 -2.91 5.55 -21.78
CA PHE A 144 -3.39 6.92 -21.67
C PHE A 144 -3.47 7.57 -23.06
N GLN A 145 -4.43 8.47 -23.26
CA GLN A 145 -4.43 9.36 -24.43
C GLN A 145 -3.37 10.44 -24.26
N GLN A 146 -2.61 10.72 -25.32
CA GLN A 146 -1.62 11.79 -25.35
C GLN A 146 -1.65 12.48 -26.72
N GLY A 147 -2.23 13.68 -26.77
CA GLY A 147 -2.45 14.39 -28.04
C GLY A 147 -3.38 13.60 -28.96
N ASN A 148 -2.88 13.19 -30.13
CA ASN A 148 -3.62 12.35 -31.08
C ASN A 148 -3.22 10.86 -31.03
N GLY A 149 -2.41 10.48 -30.05
CA GLY A 149 -1.91 9.12 -29.88
C GLY A 149 -2.14 8.61 -28.46
N THR A 150 -1.45 7.54 -28.11
CA THR A 150 -1.50 6.92 -26.79
C THR A 150 -0.10 6.79 -26.19
N ALA A 151 -0.01 6.78 -24.87
CA ALA A 151 1.22 6.61 -24.10
C ALA A 151 0.95 5.81 -22.81
N ALA A 152 1.97 5.18 -22.26
CA ALA A 152 1.91 4.58 -20.92
C ALA A 152 2.23 5.63 -19.84
N ALA A 153 1.87 5.34 -18.60
CA ALA A 153 2.39 6.10 -17.46
C ALA A 153 3.90 5.86 -17.31
N GLU A 154 4.65 6.91 -16.96
CA GLU A 154 6.11 6.82 -16.83
C GLU A 154 6.57 7.40 -15.50
N VAL A 155 7.73 6.95 -15.05
CA VAL A 155 8.41 7.50 -13.87
C VAL A 155 8.61 9.00 -14.03
N GLY A 156 8.21 9.77 -13.02
CA GLY A 156 8.26 11.23 -13.03
C GLY A 156 6.94 11.88 -13.44
N ASP A 157 6.00 11.13 -14.01
CA ASP A 157 4.64 11.61 -14.22
C ASP A 157 3.97 11.91 -12.87
N SER A 158 3.09 12.90 -12.86
CA SER A 158 2.15 13.09 -11.76
C SER A 158 0.76 13.32 -12.33
N PHE A 159 -0.24 12.68 -11.73
CA PHE A 159 -1.62 12.74 -12.18
C PHE A 159 -2.51 13.39 -11.13
N THR A 160 -3.51 14.11 -11.61
CA THR A 160 -4.69 14.50 -10.84
C THR A 160 -5.83 13.58 -11.25
N ALA A 161 -6.28 12.76 -10.31
CA ALA A 161 -7.54 12.02 -10.43
C ALA A 161 -8.69 12.97 -10.07
N SER A 162 -9.73 13.00 -10.89
CA SER A 162 -10.95 13.78 -10.68
C SER A 162 -12.15 12.84 -10.78
N ALA A 163 -12.98 12.84 -9.74
CA ALA A 163 -14.26 12.14 -9.73
C ALA A 163 -15.37 13.17 -9.66
N THR A 164 -16.27 13.17 -10.63
CA THR A 164 -17.38 14.13 -10.74
C THR A 164 -18.70 13.39 -10.73
N LEU A 165 -19.49 13.64 -9.69
CA LEU A 165 -20.88 13.21 -9.63
C LEU A 165 -21.74 14.22 -10.41
N THR A 166 -22.52 13.75 -11.37
CA THR A 166 -23.25 14.60 -12.30
C THR A 166 -24.60 15.05 -11.74
N ASP A 167 -25.18 16.08 -12.38
CA ASP A 167 -26.47 16.64 -12.00
C ASP A 167 -27.66 15.69 -12.16
N ALA A 168 -27.45 14.51 -12.77
CA ALA A 168 -28.43 13.45 -12.92
C ALA A 168 -28.89 12.85 -11.58
N VAL A 169 -28.00 12.79 -10.58
CA VAL A 169 -28.28 12.19 -9.25
C VAL A 169 -28.13 13.16 -8.08
N THR A 170 -27.75 14.40 -8.35
CA THR A 170 -27.63 15.47 -7.34
C THR A 170 -28.82 16.43 -7.42
N ASP A 171 -28.82 17.46 -6.58
CA ASP A 171 -29.83 18.53 -6.59
C ASP A 171 -29.57 19.57 -7.72
N GLY A 172 -29.21 19.09 -8.91
CA GLY A 172 -28.94 19.92 -10.09
C GLY A 172 -27.54 20.56 -10.14
N GLU A 173 -26.57 20.03 -9.40
CA GLU A 173 -25.19 20.53 -9.35
C GLU A 173 -24.16 19.41 -9.52
N ASN A 174 -23.08 19.65 -10.26
CA ASN A 174 -21.98 18.70 -10.32
C ASN A 174 -21.09 18.80 -9.05
N TYR A 175 -20.72 17.64 -8.48
CA TYR A 175 -19.80 17.58 -7.35
C TYR A 175 -18.49 16.90 -7.75
N THR A 176 -17.41 17.68 -7.84
CA THR A 176 -16.08 17.17 -8.16
C THR A 176 -15.22 17.02 -6.91
N ARG A 177 -14.48 15.91 -6.85
CA ARG A 177 -13.41 15.63 -5.86
C ARG A 177 -12.15 15.28 -6.59
N THR A 178 -11.02 15.71 -6.05
CA THR A 178 -9.71 15.48 -6.67
C THR A 178 -8.70 14.90 -5.70
N ALA A 179 -7.77 14.13 -6.24
CA ALA A 179 -6.60 13.65 -5.52
C ALA A 179 -5.41 13.60 -6.48
N THR A 180 -4.20 13.74 -5.96
CA THR A 180 -2.97 13.72 -6.76
C THR A 180 -2.02 12.64 -6.31
N PHE A 181 -1.32 12.05 -7.27
CA PHE A 181 -0.23 11.13 -7.01
C PHE A 181 0.89 11.29 -8.05
N GLY A 182 2.11 10.94 -7.66
CA GLY A 182 3.28 10.88 -8.54
C GLY A 182 3.70 9.44 -8.81
N VAL A 183 4.18 9.16 -10.02
CA VAL A 183 4.70 7.86 -10.43
C VAL A 183 6.21 7.85 -10.18
N VAL A 184 6.70 6.86 -9.45
CA VAL A 184 8.11 6.74 -9.04
C VAL A 184 8.68 5.38 -9.40
N GLU A 185 10.02 5.30 -9.43
CA GLU A 185 10.70 4.02 -9.59
C GLU A 185 10.40 3.09 -8.39
N PRO A 186 10.20 1.79 -8.66
CA PRO A 186 10.35 0.74 -7.67
C PRO A 186 11.69 0.86 -6.97
N LYS A 187 11.68 1.06 -5.66
CA LYS A 187 12.92 1.21 -4.88
C LYS A 187 12.78 0.59 -3.52
N VAL A 188 13.89 0.09 -3.00
CA VAL A 188 14.02 -0.36 -1.62
C VAL A 188 15.32 0.19 -1.03
N ASN A 189 15.31 0.57 0.24
CA ASN A 189 16.51 0.98 0.96
C ASN A 189 16.50 0.38 2.36
N PHE A 190 17.64 -0.13 2.79
CA PHE A 190 17.84 -0.47 4.19
C PHE A 190 17.79 0.78 5.06
N LEU A 191 17.18 0.64 6.23
CA LEU A 191 17.09 1.72 7.22
C LEU A 191 18.35 1.81 8.08
N ASP A 192 19.00 0.66 8.26
CA ASP A 192 20.26 0.51 8.97
C ASP A 192 21.35 0.11 7.97
N GLY A 193 22.62 0.30 8.34
CA GLY A 193 23.75 -0.08 7.49
C GLY A 193 23.80 -1.59 7.23
N VAL A 194 24.09 -1.96 5.98
CA VAL A 194 24.25 -3.36 5.53
C VAL A 194 25.63 -3.64 4.96
N SER A 195 26.58 -2.74 5.14
CA SER A 195 27.97 -2.93 4.71
C SER A 195 28.76 -3.83 5.66
N GLU A 196 28.25 -4.04 6.88
CA GLU A 196 28.91 -4.85 7.91
C GLU A 196 27.86 -5.71 8.63
N ALA A 197 28.20 -6.98 8.86
CA ALA A 197 27.35 -7.91 9.60
C ALA A 197 28.21 -8.83 10.50
N PRO A 198 27.78 -9.18 11.72
CA PRO A 198 28.51 -10.12 12.54
C PRO A 198 28.53 -11.53 11.94
N ALA A 199 29.73 -12.07 11.69
CA ALA A 199 29.93 -13.48 11.35
C ALA A 199 29.39 -14.38 12.47
N GLY A 200 28.83 -15.53 12.12
CA GLY A 200 28.32 -16.48 13.12
C GLY A 200 27.00 -16.10 13.77
N GLN A 201 26.23 -15.14 13.24
CA GLN A 201 24.97 -14.67 13.83
C GLN A 201 23.83 -14.55 12.81
N VAL A 202 22.60 -14.41 13.31
CA VAL A 202 21.45 -13.98 12.51
C VAL A 202 21.22 -12.50 12.76
N VAL A 203 21.06 -11.74 11.68
CA VAL A 203 20.81 -10.31 11.72
C VAL A 203 19.42 -10.02 11.17
N ASN A 204 18.65 -9.21 11.91
CA ASN A 204 17.38 -8.69 11.43
C ASN A 204 17.65 -7.38 10.69
N TYR A 205 17.06 -7.24 9.50
CA TYR A 205 17.11 -6.00 8.75
C TYR A 205 15.71 -5.49 8.46
N GLN A 206 15.58 -4.18 8.41
CA GLN A 206 14.37 -3.53 7.96
C GLN A 206 14.67 -2.62 6.77
N VAL A 207 13.79 -2.67 5.79
CA VAL A 207 13.83 -1.83 4.60
C VAL A 207 12.59 -0.96 4.52
N ALA A 208 12.74 0.21 3.90
CA ALA A 208 11.62 1.01 3.40
C ALA A 208 11.59 0.93 1.87
N THR A 209 10.39 0.95 1.30
CA THR A 209 10.19 0.80 -0.15
C THR A 209 9.09 1.74 -0.66
N THR A 210 9.11 2.01 -1.96
CA THR A 210 8.04 2.72 -2.69
C THR A 210 6.91 1.79 -3.13
N LEU A 211 7.09 0.47 -3.00
CA LEU A 211 6.14 -0.55 -3.45
C LEU A 211 4.91 -0.66 -2.55
N ALA A 212 3.79 -1.05 -3.16
CA ALA A 212 2.52 -1.23 -2.48
C ALA A 212 2.60 -2.23 -1.31
N PRO A 213 1.82 -2.00 -0.24
CA PRO A 213 1.57 -3.01 0.78
C PRO A 213 1.06 -4.32 0.15
N GLY A 214 1.58 -5.45 0.63
CA GLY A 214 1.27 -6.77 0.08
C GLY A 214 2.28 -7.26 -0.96
N THR A 215 3.16 -6.41 -1.49
CA THR A 215 4.19 -6.82 -2.46
C THR A 215 5.17 -7.80 -1.81
N SER A 216 5.46 -8.91 -2.48
CA SER A 216 6.46 -9.88 -2.02
C SER A 216 7.85 -9.46 -2.49
N LEU A 217 8.80 -9.44 -1.55
CA LEU A 217 10.21 -9.16 -1.79
C LEU A 217 11.02 -10.43 -1.53
N THR A 218 11.88 -10.81 -2.48
CA THR A 218 12.85 -11.89 -2.29
C THR A 218 14.18 -11.31 -1.87
N PHE A 219 14.61 -11.63 -0.66
CA PHE A 219 15.91 -11.29 -0.11
C PHE A 219 16.86 -12.46 -0.37
N SER A 220 17.93 -12.23 -1.11
CA SER A 220 19.03 -13.19 -1.31
C SER A 220 20.29 -12.69 -0.61
N LEU A 221 20.98 -13.58 0.08
CA LEU A 221 22.32 -13.37 0.62
C LEU A 221 23.23 -14.43 0.03
N VAL A 222 24.27 -13.98 -0.67
CA VAL A 222 25.30 -14.80 -1.29
C VAL A 222 26.63 -14.52 -0.62
N SER A 223 27.38 -15.57 -0.28
CA SER A 223 28.74 -15.41 0.22
C SER A 223 29.76 -15.21 -0.91
N GLY A 224 30.77 -14.38 -0.68
CA GLY A 224 31.69 -13.92 -1.72
C GLY A 224 31.11 -12.85 -2.65
N THR A 225 31.94 -12.41 -3.61
CA THR A 225 31.59 -11.42 -4.64
C THR A 225 32.14 -11.87 -6.01
N GLY A 226 31.45 -11.51 -7.10
CA GLY A 226 31.91 -11.80 -8.47
C GLY A 226 31.83 -13.29 -8.84
N ASP A 227 32.92 -13.85 -9.38
CA ASP A 227 32.97 -15.24 -9.85
C ASP A 227 33.20 -16.26 -8.72
N ASP A 228 33.68 -15.80 -7.56
CA ASP A 228 33.95 -16.63 -6.38
C ASP A 228 32.78 -16.54 -5.40
N THR A 229 31.59 -16.96 -5.87
CA THR A 229 30.38 -17.02 -5.04
C THR A 229 30.22 -18.36 -4.33
N GLY A 230 29.85 -18.30 -3.07
CA GLY A 230 29.60 -19.43 -2.19
C GLY A 230 28.12 -19.73 -2.02
N ALA A 231 27.71 -20.05 -0.79
CA ALA A 231 26.34 -20.44 -0.50
C ALA A 231 25.36 -19.25 -0.68
N GLU A 232 24.21 -19.52 -1.29
CA GLU A 232 23.09 -18.59 -1.40
C GLU A 232 21.98 -18.98 -0.42
N THR A 233 21.44 -17.99 0.29
CA THR A 233 20.25 -18.14 1.11
C THR A 233 19.19 -17.14 0.67
N THR A 234 17.97 -17.61 0.48
CA THR A 234 16.84 -16.75 0.07
C THR A 234 15.73 -16.77 1.11
N THR A 235 15.04 -15.65 1.26
CA THR A 235 13.87 -15.50 2.11
C THR A 235 12.89 -14.54 1.46
N GLN A 236 11.60 -14.86 1.52
CA GLN A 236 10.55 -13.97 1.07
C GLN A 236 9.94 -13.20 2.25
N VAL A 237 9.71 -11.91 2.02
CA VAL A 237 9.11 -10.99 2.98
C VAL A 237 8.07 -10.13 2.28
N THR A 238 6.94 -9.88 2.93
CA THR A 238 5.87 -9.03 2.38
C THR A 238 6.00 -7.59 2.89
N VAL A 239 5.80 -6.62 2.00
CA VAL A 239 5.69 -5.21 2.36
C VAL A 239 4.43 -4.98 3.20
N ASN A 240 4.57 -4.33 4.34
CA ASN A 240 3.45 -4.04 5.23
C ASN A 240 2.75 -2.72 4.83
N ARG A 241 1.69 -2.35 5.57
CA ARG A 241 0.92 -1.12 5.33
C ARG A 241 1.70 0.19 5.48
N ASN A 242 2.84 0.18 6.16
CA ASN A 242 3.65 1.40 6.34
C ASN A 242 4.82 1.50 5.34
N GLY A 243 4.79 0.71 4.26
CA GLY A 243 5.82 0.71 3.22
C GLY A 243 7.14 0.12 3.69
N ARG A 244 7.12 -0.80 4.67
CA ARG A 244 8.32 -1.45 5.21
C ARG A 244 8.24 -2.96 5.12
N ALA A 245 9.40 -3.58 5.05
CA ALA A 245 9.56 -5.02 5.13
C ALA A 245 10.68 -5.36 6.12
N THR A 246 10.55 -6.46 6.86
CA THR A 246 11.57 -6.94 7.81
C THR A 246 12.00 -8.34 7.44
N GLY A 247 13.29 -8.49 7.12
CA GLY A 247 13.91 -9.74 6.75
C GLY A 247 14.97 -10.17 7.77
N GLN A 248 15.44 -11.41 7.60
CA GLN A 248 16.52 -11.97 8.39
C GLN A 248 17.56 -12.58 7.47
N PHE A 249 18.82 -12.33 7.80
CA PHE A 249 19.95 -12.96 7.12
C PHE A 249 20.78 -13.75 8.12
N SER A 250 21.20 -14.95 7.71
CA SER A 250 22.03 -15.82 8.51
C SER A 250 23.47 -15.75 8.05
N PHE A 251 24.35 -15.26 8.92
CA PHE A 251 25.79 -15.20 8.70
C PHE A 251 26.52 -16.36 9.39
N PHE A 252 25.82 -17.46 9.75
CA PHE A 252 26.42 -18.59 10.48
C PHE A 252 27.51 -19.32 9.70
N THR A 253 27.44 -19.30 8.38
CA THR A 253 28.42 -19.93 7.49
C THR A 253 29.53 -18.98 7.05
N PHE A 254 29.47 -17.71 7.45
CA PHE A 254 30.40 -16.69 7.02
C PHE A 254 31.62 -16.63 7.94
N GLU A 255 32.80 -16.54 7.34
CA GLU A 255 34.04 -16.29 8.04
C GLU A 255 34.27 -14.80 8.28
N ALA A 256 35.14 -14.48 9.24
CA ALA A 256 35.54 -13.09 9.47
C ALA A 256 36.28 -12.52 8.27
N ASN A 257 35.89 -11.33 7.85
CA ASN A 257 36.35 -10.62 6.66
C ASN A 257 35.90 -11.27 5.33
N GLU A 258 34.96 -12.21 5.36
CA GLU A 258 34.33 -12.72 4.14
C GLU A 258 33.39 -11.65 3.57
N GLU A 259 33.53 -11.36 2.28
CA GLU A 259 32.60 -10.48 1.58
C GLU A 259 31.26 -11.17 1.33
N TYR A 260 30.21 -10.38 1.18
CA TYR A 260 28.89 -10.88 0.85
C TYR A 260 28.15 -9.94 -0.07
N THR A 261 27.19 -10.51 -0.80
CA THR A 261 26.26 -9.77 -1.64
C THR A 261 24.85 -10.01 -1.13
N ILE A 262 24.12 -8.93 -0.88
CA ILE A 262 22.68 -8.96 -0.61
C ILE A 262 21.97 -8.46 -1.85
N SER A 263 20.99 -9.20 -2.34
CA SER A 263 20.09 -8.74 -3.39
C SER A 263 18.65 -8.76 -2.90
N ILE A 264 17.88 -7.72 -3.24
CA ILE A 264 16.44 -7.68 -2.99
C ILE A 264 15.76 -7.53 -4.33
N THR A 265 14.90 -8.49 -4.66
CA THR A 265 14.20 -8.53 -5.93
C THR A 265 12.68 -8.63 -5.77
N SER A 266 11.98 -8.08 -6.74
CA SER A 266 10.57 -8.38 -7.03
C SER A 266 10.43 -8.29 -8.54
N GLU A 267 10.32 -9.45 -9.19
CA GLU A 267 10.30 -9.56 -10.66
C GLU A 267 9.13 -8.77 -11.26
N GLU A 268 7.94 -9.02 -10.73
CA GLU A 268 6.68 -8.39 -11.14
C GLU A 268 6.70 -6.88 -10.93
N ALA A 269 7.39 -6.41 -9.88
CA ALA A 269 7.52 -4.99 -9.63
C ALA A 269 8.71 -4.34 -10.37
N GLY A 270 9.51 -5.11 -11.14
CA GLY A 270 10.71 -4.60 -11.80
C GLY A 270 11.84 -4.19 -10.83
N LEU A 271 11.80 -4.64 -9.58
CA LEU A 271 12.80 -4.28 -8.56
C LEU A 271 13.97 -5.26 -8.61
N ASN A 272 15.19 -4.72 -8.72
CA ASN A 272 16.43 -5.48 -8.57
C ASN A 272 17.54 -4.61 -7.99
N GLU A 273 17.69 -4.66 -6.67
CA GLU A 273 18.68 -3.85 -5.94
C GLU A 273 19.71 -4.75 -5.28
N THR A 274 20.97 -4.32 -5.23
CA THR A 274 22.08 -5.11 -4.71
C THR A 274 23.04 -4.28 -3.88
N TRP A 275 23.52 -4.86 -2.77
CA TRP A 275 24.50 -4.28 -1.87
C TRP A 275 25.60 -5.29 -1.60
N THR A 276 26.81 -4.77 -1.36
CA THR A 276 27.93 -5.57 -0.89
C THR A 276 28.29 -5.18 0.54
N GLY A 277 28.79 -6.15 1.29
CA GLY A 277 29.27 -5.93 2.64
C GLY A 277 30.34 -6.94 3.03
N THR A 278 30.81 -6.82 4.28
CA THR A 278 31.84 -7.70 4.83
C THR A 278 31.39 -8.23 6.19
N ALA A 279 31.49 -9.55 6.37
CA ALA A 279 31.23 -10.20 7.64
C ALA A 279 32.35 -9.84 8.64
N GLN A 280 31.98 -9.30 9.79
CA GLN A 280 32.90 -8.87 10.83
C GLN A 280 33.13 -9.98 11.84
N ALA A 281 34.37 -10.10 12.31
CA ALA A 281 34.69 -10.99 13.42
C ALA A 281 33.85 -10.58 14.65
N THR A 282 33.02 -11.48 15.15
CA THR A 282 32.42 -11.31 16.46
C THR A 282 33.50 -11.58 17.49
N GLY A 283 34.12 -10.51 18.00
CA GLY A 283 35.10 -10.63 19.06
C GLY A 283 34.49 -11.36 20.24
N THR A 284 35.11 -12.47 20.65
CA THR A 284 34.97 -12.93 22.03
C THR A 284 35.38 -11.75 22.90
N GLN A 285 34.46 -11.20 23.70
CA GLN A 285 34.87 -10.38 24.82
C GLN A 285 35.73 -11.29 25.71
N THR A 286 37.05 -11.29 25.50
CA THR A 286 37.96 -11.69 26.56
C THR A 286 37.67 -10.70 27.68
N PRO A 287 37.17 -11.12 28.85
CA PRO A 287 37.11 -10.21 29.97
C PRO A 287 38.54 -9.72 30.19
N THR A 288 38.80 -8.45 29.88
CA THR A 288 39.98 -7.80 30.39
C THR A 288 39.73 -7.69 31.88
N ASP A 289 40.17 -8.69 32.62
CA ASP A 289 40.46 -8.54 34.05
C ASP A 289 41.53 -7.45 34.15
N THR A 290 41.07 -6.20 34.17
CA THR A 290 41.86 -5.12 34.72
C THR A 290 41.92 -5.39 36.20
N SER A 291 42.86 -6.26 36.62
CA SER A 291 43.35 -6.22 37.99
C SER A 291 43.89 -4.82 38.19
N THR A 292 43.07 -3.97 38.80
CA THR A 292 43.55 -2.75 39.41
C THR A 292 44.36 -3.19 40.60
N GLU A 293 45.63 -3.51 40.39
CA GLU A 293 46.58 -3.55 41.49
C GLU A 293 46.65 -2.14 42.05
N THR A 294 45.89 -1.91 43.13
CA THR A 294 46.10 -0.75 43.98
C THR A 294 47.38 -1.03 44.74
N THR A 295 48.53 -0.64 44.18
CA THR A 295 49.77 -0.57 44.95
C THR A 295 49.57 0.45 46.06
N THR A 296 49.21 -0.01 47.24
CA THR A 296 49.21 0.79 48.45
C THR A 296 50.67 0.88 48.90
N SER A 297 51.31 2.03 48.64
CA SER A 297 52.58 2.37 49.31
C SER A 297 52.30 2.49 50.81
N ALA A 298 52.77 1.50 51.58
CA ALA A 298 52.54 1.41 53.02
C ALA A 298 53.31 2.51 53.79
N PRO A 299 52.70 3.21 54.77
CA PRO A 299 53.45 3.86 55.84
C PRO A 299 53.65 2.84 56.97
N GLY A 300 54.73 2.06 56.87
CA GLY A 300 55.45 1.55 58.04
C GLY A 300 56.55 2.56 58.38
N PHE A 301 56.81 2.93 59.64
CA PHE A 301 56.39 2.38 60.94
C PHE A 301 54.88 2.51 61.21
N GLY A 302 54.08 1.51 61.54
CA GLY A 302 54.23 0.08 61.79
C GLY A 302 52.87 -0.43 62.31
N VAL A 303 52.37 -1.52 61.72
CA VAL A 303 51.39 -2.53 62.21
C VAL A 303 50.25 -2.08 63.16
N VAL A 304 48.98 -2.15 62.72
CA VAL A 304 47.79 -2.74 63.42
C VAL A 304 46.62 -2.91 62.43
N ALA A 305 45.86 -3.99 62.63
CA ALA A 305 44.80 -4.61 61.83
C ALA A 305 43.40 -3.95 61.84
N ALA A 306 42.57 -4.32 60.87
CA ALA A 306 41.10 -4.55 60.95
C ALA A 306 40.66 -5.26 59.65
N LEU A 307 40.40 -6.58 59.58
CA LEU A 307 39.30 -7.41 60.10
C LEU A 307 37.91 -7.17 59.45
N ILE A 308 37.65 -7.98 58.42
CA ILE A 308 36.41 -8.67 57.93
C ILE A 308 35.04 -8.27 58.51
N ALA A 309 34.07 -8.03 57.60
CA ALA A 309 32.71 -8.65 57.49
C ALA A 309 31.59 -7.63 57.18
N LEU A 310 30.86 -7.79 56.06
CA LEU A 310 29.40 -8.00 56.00
C LEU A 310 28.82 -7.83 54.57
N ILE A 311 28.20 -8.90 54.05
CA ILE A 311 26.84 -8.97 53.43
C ILE A 311 26.54 -8.02 52.24
N GLY A 312 26.16 -8.51 51.05
CA GLY A 312 24.94 -9.29 50.92
C GLY A 312 24.71 -10.07 49.62
N VAL A 313 23.88 -11.08 49.82
CA VAL A 313 23.39 -12.15 48.96
C VAL A 313 22.09 -11.71 48.27
N GLY A 314 21.81 -12.29 47.09
CA GLY A 314 20.45 -12.45 46.52
C GLY A 314 20.46 -12.23 45.00
N PHE A 315 20.59 -13.24 44.14
CA PHE A 315 19.72 -14.40 43.88
C PHE A 315 18.31 -14.05 43.34
N VAL A 316 18.16 -14.19 42.00
CA VAL A 316 17.09 -14.92 41.27
C VAL A 316 15.61 -14.49 41.44
N ALA A 317 15.10 -13.92 40.35
CA ALA A 317 13.94 -14.32 39.53
C ALA A 317 12.47 -14.22 40.02
N ARG A 318 11.65 -13.92 38.99
CA ARG A 318 10.38 -14.55 38.58
C ARG A 318 9.07 -14.12 39.26
N ARG A 319 8.14 -13.74 38.37
CA ARG A 319 6.66 -13.88 38.39
C ARG A 319 5.90 -13.43 39.63
N GLU A 320 5.06 -12.41 39.46
CA GLU A 320 3.64 -12.62 39.12
C GLU A 320 3.30 -11.77 37.88
#